data_AF-A0A9E5RIE6-F1
#
_entry.id   AF-A0A9E5RIE6-F1
#
_cell.length_a   1.000
_cell.length_b   1.000
_cell.length_c   1.000
_cell.angle_alpha   90.00
_cell.angle_beta   90.00
_cell.angle_gamma   90.00
#
_symmetry.space_group_name_H-M   'P 1'
#
loop_
_entity.id
_entity.type
_entity.pdbx_description
1 polymer ?
#
loop_
_entity_poly.entity_id
_entity_poly.type
_entity_poly.pdbx_seq_one_letter_code
_entity_poly.pdbx_strand_id
1 'polypeptide(L)'
;MGTLAIASTMLHPTVYSLSRKYGPPEIDLRKAEIMDSYGDETYAARPINHRVTEDVSRDDFDYYQWVFAFMGFKDLLFYLYPIALEYERDKCLNCVDSFMYSLNRFMPEELAQLSAEDQQGVLDGLRWIWDAAPLGYADWVQCPNLQAAIGKSVTW
;
A
#
# COMPACT_ATOMS: atom_id res chain seq x y z
N MET A 1 35.04 9.25 20.08
CA MET A 1 33.65 9.67 19.85
C MET A 1 33.01 8.57 19.01
N GLY A 2 32.16 7.75 19.62
CA GLY A 2 31.54 6.61 18.94
C GLY A 2 30.32 7.08 18.17
N THR A 3 30.32 6.87 16.86
CA THR A 3 29.14 7.03 16.02
C THR A 3 28.23 5.84 16.29
N LEU A 4 27.23 6.03 17.15
CA LEU A 4 26.09 5.11 17.24
C LEU A 4 25.31 5.23 15.94
N ALA A 5 25.63 4.37 14.97
CA ALA A 5 24.70 4.04 13.92
C ALA A 5 23.53 3.32 14.60
N ILE A 6 22.45 4.05 14.88
CA ILE A 6 21.17 3.43 15.18
C ILE A 6 20.78 2.73 13.87
N ALA A 7 21.07 1.44 13.78
CA ALA A 7 20.43 0.59 12.80
C ALA A 7 18.94 0.71 13.11
N SER A 8 18.23 1.53 12.36
CA SER A 8 16.77 1.56 12.42
C SER A 8 16.34 0.17 11.99
N THR A 9 15.98 -0.67 12.95
CA THR A 9 15.51 -2.02 12.69
C THR A 9 14.29 -1.88 11.78
N MET A 10 14.44 -2.29 10.52
CA MET A 10 13.33 -2.23 9.55
C MET A 10 12.21 -3.13 10.08
N LEU A 11 11.07 -2.51 10.42
CA LEU A 11 9.86 -3.25 10.78
C LEU A 11 9.44 -4.08 9.57
N HIS A 12 9.00 -5.32 9.78
CA HIS A 12 8.52 -6.22 8.73
C HIS A 12 9.43 -6.33 7.48
N PRO A 13 10.64 -6.92 7.61
CA PRO A 13 11.65 -6.94 6.54
C PRO A 13 11.21 -7.71 5.28
N THR A 14 10.29 -8.67 5.40
CA THR A 14 9.71 -9.40 4.26
C THR A 14 8.84 -8.46 3.40
N VAL A 15 7.97 -7.69 4.03
CA VAL A 15 7.11 -6.69 3.39
C VAL A 15 7.95 -5.57 2.77
N TYR A 16 8.97 -5.10 3.49
CA TYR A 16 9.90 -4.10 2.97
C TYR A 16 10.63 -4.60 1.71
N SER A 17 11.20 -5.81 1.76
CA SER A 17 11.94 -6.39 0.64
C SER A 17 11.05 -6.58 -0.58
N LEU A 18 9.80 -7.01 -0.38
CA LEU A 18 8.79 -7.09 -1.43
C LEU A 18 8.57 -5.71 -2.09
N SER A 19 8.23 -4.69 -1.31
CA SER A 19 7.92 -3.36 -1.84
C SER A 19 9.12 -2.75 -2.56
N ARG A 20 10.34 -2.96 -2.05
CA ARG A 20 11.58 -2.55 -2.71
C ARG A 20 11.83 -3.27 -4.04
N LYS A 21 11.46 -4.54 -4.14
CA LYS A 21 11.67 -5.37 -5.33
C LYS A 21 10.79 -4.95 -6.50
N TYR A 22 9.52 -4.63 -6.24
CA TYR A 22 8.59 -4.27 -7.29
C TYR A 22 8.75 -2.83 -7.79
N GLY A 23 9.49 -1.99 -7.05
CA GLY A 23 9.92 -0.67 -7.51
C GLY A 23 8.77 0.33 -7.67
N PRO A 24 9.06 1.63 -7.82
CA PRO A 24 8.01 2.64 -7.92
C PRO A 24 7.11 2.39 -9.14
N PRO A 25 5.85 2.88 -9.11
CA PRO A 25 4.90 2.63 -10.18
C PRO A 25 5.43 3.07 -11.55
N GLU A 26 5.18 2.26 -12.59
CA GLU A 26 5.56 2.60 -13.97
C GLU A 26 4.63 3.65 -14.59
N ILE A 27 3.44 3.82 -14.00
CA ILE A 27 2.47 4.82 -14.42
C ILE A 27 2.90 6.22 -13.97
N ASP A 28 2.80 7.19 -14.88
CA ASP A 28 2.83 8.60 -14.50
C ASP A 28 1.54 8.90 -13.74
N LEU A 29 1.64 9.08 -12.43
CA LEU A 29 0.50 9.32 -11.56
C LEU A 29 -0.25 10.62 -11.94
N ARG A 30 0.39 11.54 -12.68
CA ARG A 30 -0.26 12.71 -13.29
C ARG A 30 -1.23 12.38 -14.42
N LYS A 31 -1.15 11.17 -15.02
CA LYS A 31 -2.11 10.73 -16.03
C LYS A 31 -3.38 10.16 -15.43
N ALA A 32 -3.31 9.61 -14.22
CA ALA A 32 -4.50 9.21 -13.46
C ALA A 32 -5.36 10.42 -13.06
N GLU A 33 -4.73 11.58 -12.93
CA GLU A 33 -5.34 12.88 -12.62
C GLU A 33 -6.15 13.49 -13.78
N ILE A 34 -5.82 13.19 -15.04
CA ILE A 34 -6.60 13.70 -16.20
C ILE A 34 -8.02 13.07 -16.25
N MET A 35 -8.29 12.05 -15.44
CA MET A 35 -9.57 11.35 -15.41
C MET A 35 -10.52 11.80 -14.29
N ASP A 36 -10.13 12.74 -13.42
CA ASP A 36 -11.00 13.28 -12.38
C ASP A 36 -11.26 14.78 -12.57
N SER A 37 -12.49 15.11 -12.95
CA SER A 37 -13.02 16.47 -13.08
C SER A 37 -13.09 17.29 -11.76
N TYR A 38 -12.52 16.79 -10.66
CA TYR A 38 -12.48 17.45 -9.33
C TYR A 38 -11.14 18.13 -8.95
N GLY A 39 -10.08 18.02 -9.76
CA GLY A 39 -8.74 18.50 -9.39
C GLY A 39 -8.55 20.01 -9.55
N ASP A 40 -8.42 20.74 -8.43
CA ASP A 40 -7.71 22.02 -8.40
C ASP A 40 -6.26 21.79 -8.88
N GLU A 41 -5.79 22.59 -9.85
CA GLU A 41 -4.45 22.52 -10.47
C GLU A 41 -3.30 22.55 -9.44
N THR A 42 -3.57 23.07 -8.22
CA THR A 42 -2.63 23.09 -7.10
C THR A 42 -2.06 21.71 -6.77
N TYR A 43 -2.88 20.66 -6.87
CA TYR A 43 -2.45 19.31 -6.58
C TYR A 43 -1.86 18.59 -7.82
N ALA A 44 -2.28 18.98 -9.02
CA ALA A 44 -1.74 18.48 -10.30
C ALA A 44 -0.30 18.87 -10.58
N ALA A 45 0.10 20.02 -10.06
CA ALA A 45 1.46 20.48 -10.17
C ALA A 45 2.43 19.74 -9.22
N ARG A 46 1.95 19.01 -8.20
CA ARG A 46 2.83 18.40 -7.17
C ARG A 46 3.72 17.33 -7.82
N PRO A 47 5.06 17.50 -7.80
CA PRO A 47 5.96 16.51 -8.38
C PRO A 47 6.04 15.28 -7.46
N ILE A 48 5.89 14.09 -8.05
CA ILE A 48 5.99 12.85 -7.31
C ILE A 48 7.25 12.14 -7.76
N ASN A 49 8.18 11.96 -6.84
CA ASN A 49 9.50 11.42 -7.10
C ASN A 49 9.77 10.17 -6.24
N HIS A 50 8.81 9.26 -6.17
CA HIS A 50 9.01 7.99 -5.50
C HIS A 50 10.02 7.16 -6.29
N ARG A 51 11.20 6.95 -5.74
CA ARG A 51 12.22 6.03 -6.27
C ARG A 51 12.38 4.83 -5.36
N VAL A 52 12.14 5.05 -4.08
CA VAL A 52 12.19 4.05 -3.02
C VAL A 52 10.99 4.19 -2.09
N THR A 53 10.70 3.16 -1.31
CA THR A 53 9.57 3.14 -0.37
C THR A 53 9.65 4.26 0.68
N GLU A 54 10.86 4.69 1.02
CA GLU A 54 11.14 5.77 1.97
C GLU A 54 10.84 7.16 1.41
N ASP A 55 10.68 7.31 0.09
CA ASP A 55 10.31 8.58 -0.54
C ASP A 55 8.80 8.86 -0.39
N VAL A 56 8.00 7.84 -0.02
CA VAL A 56 6.55 7.97 0.13
C VAL A 56 6.24 8.60 1.49
N SER A 57 5.66 9.79 1.45
CA SER A 57 5.28 10.58 2.61
C SER A 57 3.79 10.46 2.95
N ARG A 58 3.39 10.95 4.13
CA ARG A 58 1.98 11.02 4.49
C ARG A 58 1.18 11.92 3.54
N ASP A 59 1.75 13.06 3.15
CA ASP A 59 1.13 14.00 2.20
C ASP A 59 0.85 13.33 0.85
N ASP A 60 1.65 12.33 0.46
CA ASP A 60 1.37 11.52 -0.74
C ASP A 60 0.07 10.73 -0.57
N PHE A 61 -0.12 10.06 0.56
CA PHE A 61 -1.32 9.28 0.81
C PHE A 61 -2.60 10.11 0.88
N ASP A 62 -2.54 11.30 1.47
CA ASP A 62 -3.70 12.19 1.52
C ASP A 62 -4.11 12.69 0.11
N TYR A 63 -3.17 12.73 -0.84
CA TYR A 63 -3.43 13.02 -2.25
C TYR A 63 -3.94 11.79 -3.02
N TYR A 64 -3.41 10.59 -2.74
CA TYR A 64 -3.63 9.38 -3.54
C TYR A 64 -4.85 8.54 -3.20
N GLN A 65 -5.81 9.07 -2.43
CA GLN A 65 -7.01 8.31 -2.09
C GLN A 65 -7.70 7.69 -3.32
N TRP A 66 -7.61 8.29 -4.51
CA TRP A 66 -8.28 7.75 -5.71
C TRP A 66 -7.34 7.13 -6.75
N VAL A 67 -6.02 7.22 -6.57
CA VAL A 67 -5.06 6.88 -7.62
C VAL A 67 -4.73 5.39 -7.67
N PHE A 68 -4.80 4.68 -6.53
CA PHE A 68 -4.57 3.23 -6.49
C PHE A 68 -5.46 2.45 -7.47
N ALA A 69 -6.66 2.97 -7.77
CA ALA A 69 -7.57 2.37 -8.73
C ALA A 69 -6.98 2.29 -10.16
N PHE A 70 -5.98 3.09 -10.51
CA PHE A 70 -5.35 3.07 -11.83
C PHE A 70 -4.03 2.26 -11.88
N MET A 71 -3.56 1.78 -10.74
CA MET A 71 -2.28 1.07 -10.62
C MET A 71 -2.36 -0.41 -11.01
N GLY A 72 -1.31 -0.94 -11.64
CA GLY A 72 -1.18 -2.38 -11.83
C GLY A 72 -0.91 -3.11 -10.50
N PHE A 73 -1.03 -4.44 -10.49
CA PHE A 73 -0.78 -5.22 -9.29
C PHE A 73 0.63 -4.98 -8.70
N LYS A 74 1.66 -4.98 -9.55
CA LYS A 74 3.06 -4.75 -9.14
C LYS A 74 3.27 -3.35 -8.56
N ASP A 75 2.65 -2.34 -9.15
CA ASP A 75 2.69 -0.96 -8.65
C ASP A 75 2.11 -0.89 -7.23
N LEU A 76 1.02 -1.62 -6.95
CA LEU A 76 0.44 -1.68 -5.61
C LEU A 76 1.39 -2.36 -4.61
N LEU A 77 2.16 -3.37 -5.03
CA LEU A 77 3.12 -4.04 -4.14
C LEU A 77 4.21 -3.09 -3.63
N PHE A 78 4.60 -2.09 -4.42
CA PHE A 78 5.52 -1.03 -3.98
C PHE A 78 4.96 -0.22 -2.81
N TYR A 79 3.66 0.06 -2.81
CA TYR A 79 3.02 0.84 -1.75
C TYR A 79 2.64 0.02 -0.52
N LEU A 80 2.72 -1.31 -0.56
CA LEU A 80 2.29 -2.16 0.55
C LEU A 80 3.04 -1.85 1.85
N TYR A 81 4.38 -1.74 1.81
CA TYR A 81 5.18 -1.38 2.98
C TYR A 81 4.87 0.00 3.54
N PRO A 82 4.96 1.11 2.77
CA PRO A 82 4.72 2.44 3.31
C PRO A 82 3.26 2.62 3.78
N ILE A 83 2.27 1.98 3.14
CA ILE A 83 0.88 2.00 3.61
C ILE A 83 0.74 1.28 4.95
N ALA A 84 1.26 0.05 5.07
CA ALA A 84 1.14 -0.70 6.31
C ALA A 84 1.83 0.02 7.47
N LEU A 85 3.02 0.59 7.21
CA LEU A 85 3.77 1.39 8.19
C LEU A 85 3.01 2.64 8.63
N GLU A 86 2.44 3.40 7.70
CA GLU A 86 1.73 4.64 8.02
C GLU A 86 0.38 4.35 8.67
N TYR A 87 -0.32 3.30 8.25
CA TYR A 87 -1.59 2.88 8.84
C TYR A 87 -1.44 2.38 10.27
N GLU A 88 -0.33 1.68 10.59
CA GLU A 88 -0.01 1.30 11.97
C GLU A 88 0.17 2.54 12.87
N ARG A 89 0.74 3.63 12.34
CA ARG A 89 0.95 4.88 13.06
C ARG A 89 -0.34 5.69 13.20
N ASP A 90 -1.11 5.79 12.12
CA ASP A 90 -2.38 6.50 12.05
C ASP A 90 -3.44 5.68 11.30
N LYS A 91 -4.40 5.18 12.09
CA LYS A 91 -5.51 4.36 11.61
C LYS A 91 -6.54 5.16 10.81
N CYS A 92 -6.44 6.48 10.79
CA CYS A 92 -7.27 7.37 9.98
C CYS A 92 -6.63 7.66 8.61
N LEU A 93 -5.78 6.77 8.09
CA LEU A 93 -5.20 6.87 6.75
C LEU A 93 -6.29 6.68 5.68
N ASN A 94 -6.84 7.79 5.19
CA ASN A 94 -7.99 7.80 4.27
C ASN A 94 -7.81 6.96 2.99
N CYS A 95 -6.58 6.79 2.50
CA CYS A 95 -6.31 6.05 1.27
C CYS A 95 -6.23 4.53 1.45
N VAL A 96 -6.25 4.01 2.69
CA VAL A 96 -6.08 2.57 2.96
C VAL A 96 -7.17 1.75 2.29
N ASP A 97 -8.42 2.24 2.32
CA ASP A 97 -9.57 1.56 1.71
C ASP A 97 -9.39 1.43 0.20
N SER A 98 -9.08 2.53 -0.47
CA SER A 98 -8.87 2.53 -1.92
C SER A 98 -7.69 1.66 -2.34
N PHE A 99 -6.61 1.63 -1.54
CA PHE A 99 -5.52 0.70 -1.75
C PHE A 99 -5.98 -0.75 -1.64
N MET A 100 -6.71 -1.09 -0.57
CA MET A 100 -7.22 -2.43 -0.34
C MET A 100 -8.20 -2.87 -1.43
N TYR A 101 -9.12 -2.01 -1.88
CA TYR A 101 -10.02 -2.30 -3.00
C TYR A 101 -9.25 -2.58 -4.28
N SER A 102 -8.23 -1.76 -4.55
CA SER A 102 -7.37 -1.90 -5.73
C SER A 102 -6.53 -3.17 -5.68
N LEU A 103 -6.11 -3.62 -4.51
CA LEU A 103 -5.38 -4.87 -4.36
C LEU A 103 -6.33 -6.08 -4.43
N ASN A 104 -7.52 -5.98 -3.82
CA ASN A 104 -8.53 -7.05 -3.77
C ASN A 104 -8.96 -7.53 -5.16
N ARG A 105 -9.03 -6.62 -6.15
CA ARG A 105 -9.43 -6.95 -7.53
C ARG A 105 -8.48 -7.89 -8.27
N PHE A 106 -7.23 -7.96 -7.81
CA PHE A 106 -6.18 -8.78 -8.41
C PHE A 106 -6.03 -10.14 -7.70
N MET A 107 -6.70 -10.30 -6.55
CA MET A 107 -6.63 -11.52 -5.76
C MET A 107 -7.82 -12.44 -6.10
N PRO A 108 -7.60 -13.77 -6.12
CA PRO A 108 -6.36 -14.49 -5.80
C PRO A 108 -5.38 -14.71 -6.98
N GLU A 109 -5.77 -14.37 -8.21
CA GLU A 109 -5.09 -14.81 -9.43
C GLU A 109 -3.66 -14.28 -9.55
N GLU A 110 -3.42 -13.00 -9.25
CA GLU A 110 -2.09 -12.40 -9.36
C GLU A 110 -1.15 -12.87 -8.24
N LEU A 111 -1.69 -13.10 -7.03
CA LEU A 111 -0.90 -13.67 -5.93
C LEU A 111 -0.35 -15.04 -6.30
N ALA A 112 -1.16 -15.89 -6.93
CA ALA A 112 -0.74 -17.23 -7.33
C ALA A 112 0.40 -17.23 -8.38
N GLN A 113 0.58 -16.12 -9.11
CA GLN A 113 1.65 -15.96 -10.10
C GLN A 113 2.97 -15.47 -9.48
N LEU A 114 2.94 -14.99 -8.24
CA LEU A 114 4.14 -14.54 -7.53
C LEU A 114 5.01 -15.71 -7.07
N SER A 115 6.30 -15.44 -6.83
CA SER A 115 7.17 -16.39 -6.14
C SER A 115 6.69 -16.63 -4.71
N ALA A 116 6.99 -17.80 -4.11
CA ALA A 116 6.56 -18.12 -2.74
C ALA A 116 7.04 -17.09 -1.71
N GLU A 117 8.25 -16.54 -1.89
CA GLU A 117 8.78 -15.47 -1.06
C GLU A 117 7.95 -14.19 -1.17
N ASP A 118 7.61 -13.78 -2.40
CA ASP A 118 6.78 -12.60 -2.62
C ASP A 118 5.35 -12.79 -2.12
N GLN A 119 4.78 -13.98 -2.31
CA GLN A 119 3.46 -14.32 -1.76
C GLN A 119 3.47 -14.13 -0.24
N GLN A 120 4.51 -14.63 0.44
CA GLN A 120 4.65 -14.45 1.88
C GLN A 120 4.74 -12.96 2.25
N GLY A 121 5.53 -12.17 1.52
CA GLY A 121 5.63 -10.72 1.74
C GLY A 121 4.27 -10.01 1.61
N VAL A 122 3.46 -10.38 0.61
CA VAL A 122 2.12 -9.81 0.43
C VAL A 122 1.21 -10.19 1.60
N LEU A 123 1.20 -11.48 1.96
CA LEU A 123 0.37 -11.98 3.05
C LEU A 123 0.78 -11.38 4.40
N ASP A 124 2.07 -11.19 4.65
CA ASP A 124 2.58 -10.54 5.85
C ASP A 124 2.15 -9.06 5.91
N GLY A 125 2.19 -8.34 4.79
CA GLY A 125 1.74 -6.95 4.72
C GLY A 125 0.24 -6.82 4.95
N LEU A 126 -0.57 -7.70 4.36
CA LEU A 126 -2.02 -7.74 4.59
C LEU A 126 -2.36 -8.08 6.05
N ARG A 127 -1.65 -9.03 6.67
CA ARG A 127 -1.81 -9.34 8.09
C ARG A 127 -1.40 -8.16 8.97
N TRP A 128 -0.36 -7.42 8.60
CA TRP A 128 0.06 -6.24 9.34
C TRP A 128 -1.02 -5.15 9.33
N ILE A 129 -1.60 -4.84 8.16
CA ILE A 129 -2.73 -3.90 8.05
C ILE A 129 -3.94 -4.41 8.85
N TRP A 130 -4.23 -5.71 8.79
CA TRP A 130 -5.32 -6.31 9.57
C TRP A 130 -5.09 -6.14 11.07
N ASP A 131 -3.91 -6.49 11.57
CA ASP A 131 -3.59 -6.48 12.99
C ASP A 131 -3.48 -5.05 13.55
N ALA A 132 -3.15 -4.05 12.72
CA ALA A 132 -3.15 -2.64 13.11
C ALA A 132 -4.55 -2.14 13.56
N ALA A 133 -5.60 -2.53 12.82
CA ALA A 133 -6.98 -2.21 13.14
C ALA A 133 -7.97 -3.14 12.40
N PRO A 134 -8.38 -4.26 13.01
CA PRO A 134 -9.16 -5.29 12.32
C PRO A 134 -10.63 -4.91 12.05
N LEU A 135 -11.16 -3.84 12.67
CA LEU A 135 -12.54 -3.34 12.46
C LEU A 135 -12.66 -1.82 12.68
N GLY A 136 -13.42 -1.14 11.84
CA GLY A 136 -13.87 0.25 12.02
C GLY A 136 -12.96 1.35 11.45
N TYR A 137 -11.79 0.99 10.91
CA TYR A 137 -10.80 1.92 10.37
C TYR A 137 -10.43 1.65 8.91
N ALA A 138 -10.30 0.37 8.54
CA ALA A 138 -10.19 -0.08 7.15
C ALA A 138 -11.40 -0.97 6.80
N ASP A 139 -11.93 -0.81 5.60
CA ASP A 139 -13.10 -1.54 5.12
C ASP A 139 -12.73 -2.94 4.60
N TRP A 140 -12.34 -3.78 5.56
CA TRP A 140 -12.10 -5.20 5.31
C TRP A 140 -13.34 -5.92 4.79
N VAL A 141 -14.56 -5.46 5.15
CA VAL A 141 -15.82 -6.08 4.74
C VAL A 141 -15.95 -6.10 3.21
N GLN A 142 -15.54 -5.03 2.54
CA GLN A 142 -15.57 -4.94 1.08
C GLN A 142 -14.39 -5.65 0.39
N CYS A 143 -13.49 -6.27 1.15
CA CYS A 143 -12.28 -6.94 0.63
C CYS A 143 -12.26 -8.46 0.89
N PRO A 144 -13.23 -9.24 0.37
CA PRO A 144 -13.35 -10.67 0.67
C PRO A 144 -12.17 -11.51 0.14
N ASN A 145 -11.54 -11.13 -0.97
CA ASN A 145 -10.40 -11.88 -1.50
C ASN A 145 -9.16 -11.66 -0.64
N LEU A 146 -8.97 -10.44 -0.11
CA LEU A 146 -7.89 -10.17 0.84
C LEU A 146 -8.11 -10.95 2.15
N GLN A 147 -9.33 -10.91 2.69
CA GLN A 147 -9.72 -11.69 3.88
C GLN A 147 -9.41 -13.19 3.69
N ALA A 148 -9.85 -13.77 2.56
CA ALA A 148 -9.58 -15.17 2.23
C ALA A 148 -8.07 -15.47 2.12
N ALA A 149 -7.30 -14.59 1.49
CA ALA A 149 -5.85 -14.77 1.31
C ALA A 149 -5.10 -14.87 2.64
N ILE A 150 -5.50 -14.09 3.65
CA ILE A 150 -4.86 -14.12 4.97
C ILE A 150 -5.54 -15.05 5.98
N GLY A 151 -6.59 -15.76 5.58
CA GLY A 151 -7.34 -16.67 6.44
C GLY A 151 -8.06 -15.96 7.59
N LYS A 152 -8.56 -14.73 7.33
CA LYS A 152 -9.35 -13.93 8.28
C LYS A 152 -10.75 -13.72 7.74
N SER A 153 -11.67 -13.38 8.62
CA SER A 153 -13.02 -12.96 8.26
C SER A 153 -13.53 -11.93 9.24
N VAL A 154 -14.17 -10.88 8.77
CA VAL A 154 -14.94 -9.96 9.61
C VAL A 154 -16.17 -10.71 10.13
N THR A 155 -16.32 -10.79 11.45
CA THR A 155 -17.50 -11.37 12.11
C THR A 155 -18.33 -10.25 12.75
N TRP A 156 -19.64 -10.24 12.47
CA TRP A 156 -20.62 -9.31 13.04
C TRP A 156 -21.16 -9.82 14.38
#